data_AF-A0A7J4X569-F1
#
_entry.id   AF-A0A7J4X569-F1
#
_cell.length_a   1.000
_cell.length_b   1.000
_cell.length_c   1.000
_cell.angle_alpha   90.00
_cell.angle_beta   90.00
_cell.angle_gamma   90.00
#
_symmetry.space_group_name_H-M   'P 1'
#
loop_
_entity.id
_entity.type
_entity.pdbx_description
1 polymer ?
#
loop_
_entity_poly.entity_id
_entity_poly.type
_entity_poly.pdbx_seq_one_letter_code
_entity_poly.pdbx_strand_id
1 'polypeptide(L)'
;MSNRAWMPLHIDDYLADTDYLSAAEHGAYLLLIMKYWRDGGLPDDEGMIRRYAKLSPEQWSESREVIAAFFGDGWKHGRIDAELAKADDIIEKRRAAAVSRYGKPKPKSDANAVHVQSKSTYTGALPFTYNPSSLCSEDARAPEVDIHFEKFWEAYPNKIGRPSAQKAFSQTIKRASFDEIMAGVRAYAAKTDDRQWCSPVKWLSDDRWKDQPARPPDKPPPKPNGLAHLQKPQTRAEYLAQEIERSERSFRT
;
A
#
# COMPACT_ATOMS: atom_id res chain seq x y z
N MET A 1 22.56 -7.81 9.59
CA MET A 1 21.85 -8.47 8.47
C MET A 1 21.11 -7.39 7.70
N SER A 2 21.44 -7.20 6.42
CA SER A 2 20.76 -6.22 5.57
C SER A 2 19.31 -6.65 5.36
N ASN A 3 18.35 -5.81 5.75
CA ASN A 3 16.92 -6.13 5.60
C ASN A 3 16.47 -5.81 4.17
N ARG A 4 16.86 -6.67 3.21
CA ARG A 4 16.53 -6.55 1.79
C ARG A 4 15.39 -7.52 1.43
N ALA A 5 14.16 -7.13 1.74
CA ALA A 5 12.98 -7.98 1.58
C ALA A 5 12.47 -8.12 0.13
N TRP A 6 12.91 -7.26 -0.78
CA TRP A 6 12.46 -7.22 -2.18
C TRP A 6 13.67 -7.11 -3.12
N MET A 7 13.63 -7.81 -4.26
CA MET A 7 14.67 -7.81 -5.30
C MET A 7 14.03 -7.47 -6.66
N PRO A 8 14.58 -6.51 -7.42
CA PRO A 8 14.15 -6.26 -8.79
C PRO A 8 14.59 -7.41 -9.70
N LEU A 9 13.67 -7.92 -10.52
CA LEU A 9 13.95 -8.91 -11.54
C LEU A 9 13.19 -8.54 -12.82
N HIS A 10 13.93 -8.23 -13.89
CA HIS A 10 13.32 -7.98 -15.19
C HIS A 10 13.20 -9.30 -15.95
N ILE A 11 11.96 -9.71 -16.20
CA ILE A 11 11.65 -11.04 -16.74
C ILE A 11 12.18 -11.19 -18.16
N ASP A 12 12.02 -10.17 -19.01
CA ASP A 12 12.46 -10.22 -20.40
C ASP A 12 13.98 -10.39 -20.51
N ASP A 13 14.75 -9.56 -19.79
CA ASP A 13 16.22 -9.68 -19.76
C ASP A 13 16.65 -11.02 -19.16
N TYR A 14 15.98 -11.46 -18.09
CA TYR A 14 16.31 -12.72 -17.43
C TYR A 14 16.12 -13.90 -18.39
N LEU A 15 14.96 -14.01 -19.03
CA LEU A 15 14.68 -15.08 -19.98
C LEU A 15 15.58 -15.01 -21.22
N ALA A 16 15.92 -13.81 -21.69
CA ALA A 16 16.85 -13.65 -22.82
C ALA A 16 18.25 -14.21 -22.49
N ASP A 17 18.73 -14.00 -21.27
CA ASP A 17 20.04 -14.49 -20.82
C ASP A 17 20.01 -15.98 -20.43
N THR A 18 18.84 -16.52 -20.04
CA THR A 18 18.73 -17.88 -19.49
C THR A 18 18.00 -18.89 -20.38
N ASP A 19 17.61 -18.55 -21.61
CA ASP A 19 16.74 -19.40 -22.46
C ASP A 19 17.26 -20.84 -22.67
N TYR A 20 18.58 -21.03 -22.72
CA TYR A 20 19.19 -22.35 -22.95
C TYR A 20 19.38 -23.19 -21.68
N LEU A 21 19.03 -22.67 -20.49
CA LEU A 21 19.18 -23.40 -19.22
C LEU A 21 18.05 -24.41 -19.05
N SER A 22 18.40 -25.60 -18.55
CA SER A 22 17.40 -26.56 -18.07
C SER A 22 16.59 -25.98 -16.90
N ALA A 23 15.44 -26.59 -16.61
CA ALA A 23 14.60 -26.16 -15.49
C ALA A 23 15.34 -26.23 -14.13
N ALA A 24 16.23 -27.22 -13.97
CA ALA A 24 17.05 -27.35 -12.77
C ALA A 24 18.10 -26.23 -12.67
N GLU A 25 18.75 -25.89 -13.78
CA GLU A 25 19.73 -24.80 -13.85
C GLU A 25 19.09 -23.44 -13.62
N HIS A 26 17.90 -23.22 -14.19
CA HIS A 26 17.09 -22.03 -13.93
C HIS A 26 16.85 -21.85 -12.43
N GLY A 27 16.37 -22.89 -11.76
CA GLY A 27 16.13 -22.87 -10.32
C GLY A 27 17.41 -22.65 -9.52
N ALA A 28 18.50 -23.32 -9.88
CA ALA A 28 19.79 -23.19 -9.24
C ALA A 28 20.35 -21.77 -9.34
N TYR A 29 20.39 -21.20 -10.54
CA TYR A 29 20.83 -19.83 -10.78
C TYR A 29 19.96 -18.81 -10.02
N LEU A 30 18.63 -18.98 -10.07
CA LEU A 30 17.68 -18.11 -9.36
C LEU A 30 17.92 -18.11 -7.84
N LEU A 31 18.17 -19.29 -7.24
CA LEU A 31 18.46 -19.41 -5.81
C LEU A 31 19.79 -18.75 -5.44
N LEU A 32 20.81 -18.86 -6.30
CA LEU A 32 22.11 -18.22 -6.10
C LEU A 32 22.00 -16.69 -6.15
N ILE A 33 21.28 -16.12 -7.13
CA ILE A 33 21.11 -14.66 -7.22
C ILE A 33 20.27 -14.10 -6.06
N MET A 34 19.26 -14.84 -5.59
CA MET A 34 18.48 -14.46 -4.40
C MET A 34 19.35 -14.46 -3.14
N LYS A 35 20.21 -15.47 -2.98
CA LYS A 35 21.17 -15.55 -1.88
C LYS A 35 22.19 -14.42 -1.97
N TYR A 36 22.72 -14.16 -3.17
CA TYR A 36 23.64 -13.07 -3.44
C TYR A 36 23.02 -11.72 -3.07
N TRP A 37 21.77 -11.45 -3.48
CA TRP A 37 21.05 -10.22 -3.16
C TRP A 37 20.92 -9.99 -1.64
N ARG A 38 20.51 -11.03 -0.93
CA ARG A 38 20.28 -10.94 0.52
C ARG A 38 21.57 -10.68 1.29
N ASP A 39 22.65 -11.34 0.90
CA ASP A 39 23.91 -11.36 1.64
C ASP A 39 24.95 -10.36 1.10
N GLY A 40 24.77 -9.84 -0.12
CA GLY A 40 25.73 -8.98 -0.83
C GLY A 40 26.87 -9.74 -1.49
N GLY A 41 26.76 -11.06 -1.62
CA GLY A 41 27.79 -11.93 -2.17
C GLY A 41 27.48 -13.41 -1.96
N LEU A 42 28.19 -14.26 -2.71
CA LEU A 42 28.24 -15.70 -2.46
C LEU A 42 29.53 -16.04 -1.69
N PRO A 43 29.54 -17.14 -0.90
CA PRO A 43 30.76 -17.62 -0.27
C PRO A 43 31.72 -18.21 -1.31
N ASP A 44 33.03 -18.18 -1.03
CA ASP A 44 34.05 -18.81 -1.87
C ASP A 44 34.05 -20.35 -1.79
N ASP A 45 33.41 -20.92 -0.76
CA ASP A 45 33.27 -22.38 -0.60
C ASP A 45 32.24 -22.94 -1.60
N GLU A 46 32.75 -23.59 -2.64
CA GLU A 46 31.95 -24.24 -3.69
C GLU A 46 30.95 -25.28 -3.14
N GLY A 47 31.28 -25.96 -2.04
CA GLY A 47 30.37 -26.87 -1.36
C GLY A 47 29.14 -26.18 -0.79
N MET A 48 29.29 -24.94 -0.31
CA MET A 48 28.17 -24.12 0.16
C MET A 48 27.35 -23.58 -1.00
N ILE A 49 27.99 -23.15 -2.09
CA ILE A 49 27.29 -22.67 -3.30
C ILE A 49 26.36 -23.75 -3.83
N ARG A 50 26.86 -24.99 -3.99
CA ARG A 50 26.04 -26.14 -4.38
C ARG A 50 24.83 -26.34 -3.45
N ARG A 51 25.04 -26.26 -2.13
CA ARG A 51 23.95 -26.42 -1.14
C ARG A 51 22.90 -25.32 -1.25
N TYR A 52 23.29 -24.10 -1.61
CA TYR A 52 22.35 -23.01 -1.89
C TYR A 52 21.61 -23.21 -3.20
N ALA A 53 22.29 -23.68 -4.25
CA ALA A 53 21.70 -24.04 -5.53
C ALA A 53 20.73 -25.24 -5.46
N LYS A 54 20.73 -26.00 -4.35
CA LYS A 54 19.88 -27.18 -4.12
C LYS A 54 20.14 -28.34 -5.09
N LEU A 55 21.35 -28.41 -5.66
CA LEU A 55 21.75 -29.49 -6.56
C LEU A 55 22.50 -30.61 -5.83
N SER A 56 22.32 -31.84 -6.32
CA SER A 56 23.15 -32.99 -5.90
C SER A 56 24.61 -32.78 -6.36
N PRO A 57 25.59 -33.51 -5.81
CA PRO A 57 26.98 -33.43 -6.28
C PRO A 57 27.14 -33.74 -7.77
N GLU A 58 26.40 -34.72 -8.28
CA GLU A 58 26.42 -35.13 -9.69
C GLU A 58 25.84 -34.02 -10.58
N GLN A 59 24.63 -33.54 -10.27
CA GLN A 59 23.98 -32.44 -11.00
C GLN A 59 24.82 -31.16 -10.97
N TRP A 60 25.47 -30.89 -9.83
CA TRP A 60 26.36 -29.75 -9.71
C TRP A 60 27.53 -29.87 -10.68
N SER A 61 28.17 -31.04 -10.78
CA SER A 61 29.31 -31.21 -11.68
C SER A 61 28.96 -30.96 -13.15
N GLU A 62 27.73 -31.29 -13.56
CA GLU A 62 27.24 -31.07 -14.93
C GLU A 62 26.89 -29.61 -15.19
N SER A 63 26.19 -28.95 -14.25
CA SER A 63 25.67 -27.60 -14.44
C SER A 63 26.59 -26.48 -13.94
N ARG A 64 27.66 -26.81 -13.21
CA ARG A 64 28.52 -25.82 -12.54
C ARG A 64 29.17 -24.85 -13.51
N GLU A 65 29.66 -25.32 -14.65
CA GLU A 65 30.29 -24.44 -15.64
C GLU A 65 29.29 -23.48 -16.29
N VAL A 66 28.09 -23.98 -16.62
CA VAL A 66 27.00 -23.18 -17.20
C VAL A 66 26.55 -22.09 -16.22
N ILE A 67 26.36 -22.45 -14.95
CA ILE A 67 25.94 -21.51 -13.92
C ILE A 67 27.08 -20.52 -13.61
N ALA A 68 28.32 -21.00 -13.49
CA ALA A 68 29.47 -20.16 -13.19
C ALA A 68 29.73 -19.12 -14.29
N ALA A 69 29.38 -19.39 -15.55
CA ALA A 69 29.52 -18.43 -16.66
C ALA A 69 28.72 -17.12 -16.45
N PHE A 70 27.65 -17.14 -15.65
CA PHE A 70 26.89 -15.92 -15.30
C PHE A 70 27.57 -15.10 -14.19
N PHE A 71 28.58 -15.64 -13.55
CA PHE A 71 29.34 -14.98 -12.50
C PHE A 71 30.77 -14.69 -12.97
N GLY A 72 31.30 -13.54 -12.54
CA GLY A 72 32.72 -13.23 -12.71
C GLY A 72 33.58 -13.88 -11.63
N ASP A 73 34.83 -13.46 -11.57
CA ASP A 73 35.79 -13.91 -10.57
C ASP A 73 35.24 -13.76 -9.15
N GLY A 74 35.39 -14.81 -8.34
CA GLY A 74 34.88 -14.84 -6.96
C GLY A 74 33.34 -14.83 -6.86
N TRP A 75 32.65 -15.42 -7.84
CA TRP A 75 31.18 -15.54 -7.87
C TRP A 75 30.45 -14.20 -7.82
N LYS A 76 31.04 -13.16 -8.41
CA LYS A 76 30.49 -11.79 -8.47
C LYS A 76 29.52 -11.62 -9.63
N HIS A 77 28.50 -10.79 -9.45
CA HIS A 77 27.48 -10.58 -10.48
C HIS A 77 27.23 -9.10 -10.71
N GLY A 78 27.78 -8.56 -11.81
CA GLY A 78 27.78 -7.11 -12.07
C GLY A 78 26.39 -6.47 -12.10
N ARG A 79 25.40 -7.13 -12.73
CA ARG A 79 24.00 -6.65 -12.73
C ARG A 79 23.42 -6.53 -11.32
N ILE A 80 23.63 -7.53 -10.47
CA ILE A 80 23.07 -7.56 -9.11
C ILE A 80 23.81 -6.56 -8.23
N ASP A 81 25.12 -6.42 -8.39
CA ASP A 81 25.92 -5.41 -7.68
C ASP A 81 25.42 -3.98 -7.99
N ALA A 82 25.09 -3.70 -9.26
CA ALA A 82 24.50 -2.42 -9.64
C ALA A 82 23.12 -2.18 -8.98
N GLU A 83 22.27 -3.21 -8.92
CA GLU A 83 20.97 -3.12 -8.26
C GLU A 83 21.11 -3.01 -6.73
N LEU A 84 22.12 -3.66 -6.12
CA LEU A 84 22.44 -3.55 -4.70
C LEU A 84 22.87 -2.14 -4.35
N ALA A 85 23.73 -1.51 -5.15
CA ALA A 85 24.14 -0.13 -4.96
C ALA A 85 22.92 0.82 -4.98
N LYS A 86 22.01 0.67 -5.95
CA LYS A 86 20.77 1.45 -6.01
C LYS A 86 19.88 1.23 -4.79
N ALA A 87 19.75 -0.01 -4.33
CA ALA A 87 18.93 -0.34 -3.18
C ALA A 87 19.50 0.25 -1.88
N ASP A 88 20.81 0.12 -1.67
CA ASP A 88 21.51 0.66 -0.51
C ASP A 88 21.44 2.20 -0.50
N ASP A 89 21.55 2.86 -1.66
CA ASP A 89 21.32 4.31 -1.81
C ASP A 89 19.91 4.74 -1.40
N ILE A 90 18.89 4.00 -1.83
CA ILE A 90 17.49 4.28 -1.47
C ILE A 90 17.28 4.07 0.03
N ILE A 91 17.84 3.00 0.59
CA ILE A 91 17.76 2.71 2.03
C ILE A 91 18.40 3.84 2.83
N GLU A 92 19.60 4.29 2.44
CA GLU A 92 20.31 5.35 3.15
C GLU A 92 19.59 6.69 3.04
N LYS A 93 19.06 7.05 1.85
CA LYS A 93 18.21 8.25 1.69
C LYS A 93 16.97 8.20 2.57
N ARG A 94 16.29 7.06 2.65
CA ARG A 94 15.10 6.87 3.51
C ARG A 94 15.47 6.93 4.99
N ARG A 95 16.60 6.34 5.38
CA ARG A 95 17.13 6.38 6.74
C ARG A 95 17.48 7.81 7.13
N ALA A 96 18.22 8.54 6.31
CA ALA A 96 18.56 9.94 6.54
C ALA A 96 17.31 10.82 6.68
N ALA A 97 16.31 10.64 5.81
CA ALA A 97 15.03 11.34 5.91
C ALA A 97 14.28 11.01 7.21
N ALA A 98 14.28 9.75 7.65
CA ALA A 98 13.68 9.34 8.91
C ALA A 98 14.42 9.93 10.11
N VAL A 99 15.75 9.90 10.13
CA VAL A 99 16.57 10.52 11.18
C VAL A 99 16.34 12.03 11.23
N SER A 100 16.24 12.72 10.11
CA SER A 100 15.93 14.17 10.09
C SER A 100 14.54 14.49 10.68
N ARG A 101 13.55 13.62 10.44
CA ARG A 101 12.17 13.79 10.91
C ARG A 101 11.96 13.40 12.38
N TYR A 102 12.59 12.32 12.83
CA TYR A 102 12.34 11.72 14.14
C TYR A 102 13.52 11.84 15.12
N GLY A 103 14.72 12.10 14.61
CA GLY A 103 15.95 12.22 15.41
C GLY A 103 16.18 13.61 15.98
N LYS A 104 15.47 14.65 15.50
CA LYS A 104 15.43 15.93 16.20
C LYS A 104 14.50 15.80 17.39
N PRO A 105 14.93 16.09 18.64
CA PRO A 105 13.99 16.25 19.73
C PRO A 105 12.97 17.30 19.29
N LYS A 106 11.67 17.00 19.44
CA LYS A 106 10.65 18.01 19.21
C LYS A 106 11.08 19.24 20.01
N PRO A 107 11.29 20.41 19.40
CA PRO A 107 11.46 21.61 20.19
C PRO A 107 10.24 21.67 21.11
N LYS A 108 10.44 21.90 22.41
CA LYS A 108 9.36 22.40 23.25
C LYS A 108 8.95 23.70 22.59
N SER A 109 7.94 23.64 21.72
CA SER A 109 7.29 24.84 21.26
C SER A 109 6.58 25.35 22.50
N ASP A 110 7.25 26.21 23.25
CA ASP A 110 6.55 27.13 24.12
C ASP A 110 5.73 27.99 23.16
N ALA A 111 4.49 27.54 22.94
CA ALA A 111 3.47 28.32 22.26
C ALA A 111 3.06 29.47 23.17
N ASN A 112 4.02 30.31 23.55
CA ASN A 112 3.75 31.62 24.10
C ASN A 112 3.26 32.45 22.92
N ALA A 113 1.95 32.38 22.68
CA ALA A 113 1.27 33.35 21.84
C ALA A 113 1.64 34.73 22.39
N VAL A 114 2.50 35.45 21.67
CA VAL A 114 2.91 36.80 22.05
C VAL A 114 1.66 37.67 21.95
N HIS A 115 0.97 37.86 23.06
CA HIS A 115 -0.14 38.80 23.15
C HIS A 115 0.47 40.19 22.96
N VAL A 116 0.35 40.74 21.75
CA VAL A 116 0.69 42.13 21.48
C VAL A 116 -0.30 42.97 22.26
N GLN A 117 0.08 43.37 23.48
CA GLN A 117 -0.69 44.32 24.26
C GLN A 117 -0.75 45.64 23.46
N SER A 118 -1.92 45.95 22.93
CA SER A 118 -2.20 47.25 22.34
C SER A 118 -2.02 48.31 23.43
N LYS A 119 -1.07 49.23 23.25
CA LYS A 119 -0.93 50.40 24.12
C LYS A 119 -2.06 51.38 23.80
N SER A 120 -3.22 51.20 24.41
CA SER A 120 -4.22 52.26 24.51
C SER A 120 -3.87 53.12 25.73
N THR A 121 -3.40 54.34 25.49
CA THR A 121 -3.19 55.35 26.53
C THR A 121 -4.54 56.04 26.77
N TYR A 122 -5.32 55.60 27.77
CA TYR A 122 -6.47 56.41 28.19
C TYR A 122 -6.80 56.46 29.69
N THR A 123 -6.22 55.64 30.57
CA THR A 123 -6.52 55.83 32.00
C THR A 123 -5.31 55.53 32.87
N GLY A 124 -4.76 56.57 33.49
CA GLY A 124 -3.57 56.54 34.34
C GLY A 124 -3.81 55.87 35.69
N ALA A 125 -3.98 54.55 35.70
CA ALA A 125 -3.96 53.76 36.92
C ALA A 125 -3.07 52.51 36.72
N LEU A 126 -2.10 52.33 37.62
CA LEU A 126 -1.21 51.17 37.63
C LEU A 126 -1.96 49.93 38.14
N PRO A 127 -2.01 48.80 37.41
CA PRO A 127 -2.61 47.60 37.96
C PRO A 127 -1.60 46.88 38.85
N PHE A 128 -1.94 46.79 40.13
CA PHE A 128 -1.40 45.83 41.08
C PHE A 128 -1.73 44.42 40.57
N THR A 129 -0.72 43.64 40.18
CA THR A 129 -0.92 42.25 39.79
C THR A 129 -1.02 41.38 41.05
N TYR A 130 -2.24 41.15 41.51
CA TYR A 130 -2.54 39.93 42.28
C TYR A 130 -2.74 38.80 41.26
N ASN A 131 -2.00 37.71 41.43
CA ASN A 131 -2.13 36.50 40.62
C ASN A 131 -2.96 35.45 41.40
N PRO A 132 -4.26 35.28 41.12
CA PRO A 132 -4.98 34.10 41.51
C PRO A 132 -5.03 33.13 40.33
N SER A 133 -4.06 32.22 40.30
CA SER A 133 -4.31 30.87 39.79
C SER A 133 -5.51 30.29 40.53
N SER A 134 -6.35 29.56 39.80
CA SER A 134 -7.57 28.90 40.25
C SER A 134 -8.81 29.78 40.16
N LEU A 135 -9.45 29.75 38.99
CA LEU A 135 -10.87 29.45 38.84
C LEU A 135 -11.09 29.03 37.39
N CYS A 136 -11.57 27.80 37.19
CA CYS A 136 -12.19 27.38 35.94
C CYS A 136 -13.21 28.44 35.53
N SER A 137 -13.14 28.93 34.30
CA SER A 137 -14.26 29.60 33.65
C SER A 137 -14.15 29.47 32.14
N GLU A 138 -15.31 29.18 31.57
CA GLU A 138 -15.61 28.72 30.23
C GLU A 138 -15.45 29.82 29.16
N ASP A 139 -15.41 29.37 27.90
CA ASP A 139 -15.71 30.10 26.65
C ASP A 139 -14.64 31.06 26.06
N ALA A 140 -14.37 31.10 24.74
CA ALA A 140 -15.09 30.61 23.58
C ALA A 140 -14.15 30.45 22.37
N ARG A 141 -14.57 29.59 21.41
CA ARG A 141 -13.99 29.29 20.07
C ARG A 141 -13.20 27.97 19.91
N ALA A 142 -13.51 26.95 20.70
CA ALA A 142 -13.09 25.56 20.42
C ALA A 142 -14.14 24.42 20.66
N PRO A 143 -15.39 24.62 21.14
CA PRO A 143 -16.34 23.50 21.30
C PRO A 143 -17.13 23.18 20.01
N GLU A 144 -17.31 24.15 19.11
CA GLU A 144 -18.22 24.01 17.96
C GLU A 144 -17.70 22.98 16.93
N VAL A 145 -16.39 22.99 16.66
CA VAL A 145 -15.74 22.05 15.73
C VAL A 145 -15.79 20.61 16.24
N ASP A 146 -15.74 20.44 17.57
CA ASP A 146 -15.85 19.13 18.21
C ASP A 146 -17.30 18.62 18.12
N ILE A 147 -18.30 19.46 18.40
CA ILE A 147 -19.72 19.07 18.24
C ILE A 147 -20.05 18.72 16.77
N HIS A 148 -19.54 19.49 15.82
CA HIS A 148 -19.73 19.21 14.39
C HIS A 148 -19.03 17.92 13.96
N PHE A 149 -17.80 17.67 14.45
CA PHE A 149 -17.09 16.43 14.14
C PHE A 149 -17.82 15.22 14.69
N GLU A 150 -18.40 15.33 15.88
CA GLU A 150 -19.08 14.24 16.57
C GLU A 150 -20.36 13.86 15.81
N LYS A 151 -21.13 14.86 15.36
CA LYS A 151 -22.30 14.66 14.49
C LYS A 151 -21.93 14.00 13.15
N PHE A 152 -20.82 14.42 12.54
CA PHE A 152 -20.30 13.79 11.32
C PHE A 152 -19.88 12.33 11.59
N TRP A 153 -19.17 12.09 12.69
CA TRP A 153 -18.64 10.79 13.07
C TRP A 153 -19.76 9.80 13.41
N GLU A 154 -20.84 10.26 14.00
CA GLU A 154 -22.03 9.45 14.26
C GLU A 154 -22.73 9.02 12.99
N ALA A 155 -22.88 9.94 12.03
CA ALA A 155 -23.56 9.70 10.75
C ALA A 155 -22.76 8.88 9.74
N TYR A 156 -21.42 8.82 9.85
CA TYR A 156 -20.58 8.17 8.85
C TYR A 156 -20.66 6.61 8.94
N PRO A 157 -20.91 5.90 7.82
CA PRO A 157 -21.21 4.46 7.82
C PRO A 157 -20.02 3.54 8.17
N ASN A 158 -18.78 3.93 7.83
CA ASN A 158 -17.57 3.15 8.12
C ASN A 158 -16.55 3.96 8.93
N LYS A 159 -16.53 3.74 10.26
CA LYS A 159 -15.82 4.57 11.23
C LYS A 159 -14.40 4.04 11.49
N ILE A 160 -13.45 4.46 10.65
CA ILE A 160 -12.02 4.07 10.78
C ILE A 160 -11.11 5.28 10.95
N GLY A 161 -10.12 5.15 11.85
CA GLY A 161 -9.04 6.15 12.02
C GLY A 161 -9.48 7.53 12.55
N ARG A 162 -10.22 7.56 13.68
CA ARG A 162 -10.80 8.78 14.29
C ARG A 162 -9.85 9.99 14.38
N PRO A 163 -8.59 9.87 14.88
CA PRO A 163 -7.71 11.04 15.01
C PRO A 163 -7.30 11.66 13.67
N SER A 164 -7.16 10.83 12.62
CA SER A 164 -6.86 11.29 11.28
C SER A 164 -8.09 11.91 10.61
N ALA A 165 -9.27 11.34 10.87
CA ALA A 165 -10.53 11.89 10.39
C ALA A 165 -10.84 13.26 10.99
N GLN A 166 -10.59 13.47 12.28
CA GLN A 166 -10.77 14.77 12.95
C GLN A 166 -9.87 15.85 12.34
N LYS A 167 -8.62 15.50 12.02
CA LYS A 167 -7.69 16.39 11.32
C LYS A 167 -8.18 16.73 9.91
N ALA A 168 -8.66 15.74 9.16
CA ALA A 168 -9.21 15.97 7.83
C ALA A 168 -10.47 16.86 7.90
N PHE A 169 -11.35 16.62 8.88
CA PHE A 169 -12.60 17.35 9.07
C PHE A 169 -12.37 18.82 9.42
N SER A 170 -11.42 19.12 10.32
CA SER A 170 -11.06 20.50 10.66
C SER A 170 -10.50 21.29 9.47
N GLN A 171 -9.88 20.62 8.49
CA GLN A 171 -9.47 21.26 7.22
C GLN A 171 -10.62 21.35 6.21
N THR A 172 -11.64 20.51 6.35
CA THR A 172 -12.79 20.44 5.44
C THR A 172 -13.83 21.51 5.77
N ILE A 173 -14.07 21.79 7.06
CA ILE A 173 -14.95 22.89 7.50
C ILE A 173 -14.45 24.26 7.01
N LYS A 174 -13.15 24.40 6.70
CA LYS A 174 -12.59 25.64 6.14
C LYS A 174 -12.96 25.86 4.66
N ARG A 175 -13.32 24.80 3.94
CA ARG A 175 -13.59 24.85 2.48
C ARG A 175 -15.07 24.67 2.14
N ALA A 176 -15.84 24.03 3.01
CA ALA A 176 -17.26 23.77 2.84
C ALA A 176 -17.98 23.91 4.17
N SER A 177 -19.26 24.27 4.11
CA SER A 177 -20.09 24.40 5.31
C SER A 177 -20.39 23.02 5.91
N PHE A 178 -20.66 22.99 7.22
CA PHE A 178 -21.03 21.77 7.91
C PHE A 178 -22.28 21.10 7.32
N ASP A 179 -23.27 21.90 6.93
CA ASP A 179 -24.54 21.42 6.38
C ASP A 179 -24.35 20.73 5.02
N GLU A 180 -23.49 21.27 4.14
CA GLU A 180 -23.13 20.65 2.87
C GLU A 180 -22.45 19.29 3.08
N ILE A 181 -21.52 19.22 4.03
CA ILE A 181 -20.82 17.97 4.35
C ILE A 181 -21.81 16.93 4.89
N MET A 182 -22.70 17.32 5.80
CA MET A 182 -23.71 16.42 6.37
C MET A 182 -24.77 15.97 5.36
N ALA A 183 -25.12 16.82 4.38
CA ALA A 183 -25.99 16.42 3.27
C ALA A 183 -25.31 15.34 2.41
N GLY A 184 -24.03 15.53 2.09
CA GLY A 184 -23.22 14.54 1.38
C GLY A 184 -23.09 13.22 2.13
N VAL A 185 -22.87 13.24 3.46
CA VAL A 185 -22.79 12.00 4.26
C VAL A 185 -24.11 11.25 4.25
N ARG A 186 -25.26 11.94 4.38
CA ARG A 186 -26.58 11.29 4.32
C ARG A 186 -26.85 10.66 2.96
N ALA A 187 -26.54 11.37 1.87
CA ALA A 187 -26.66 10.83 0.52
C ALA A 187 -25.72 9.63 0.31
N TYR A 188 -24.48 9.73 0.81
CA TYR A 188 -23.50 8.66 0.74
C TYR A 188 -23.96 7.42 1.51
N ALA A 189 -24.43 7.59 2.74
CA ALA A 189 -24.95 6.51 3.60
C ALA A 189 -26.20 5.83 3.01
N ALA A 190 -26.98 6.54 2.19
CA ALA A 190 -28.16 6.01 1.50
C ALA A 190 -27.84 5.28 0.19
N LYS A 191 -26.57 5.17 -0.21
CA LYS A 191 -26.20 4.46 -1.46
C LYS A 191 -26.64 3.00 -1.40
N THR A 192 -27.26 2.52 -2.48
CA THR A 192 -27.69 1.12 -2.66
C THR A 192 -26.65 0.27 -3.42
N ASP A 193 -25.48 0.85 -3.68
CA ASP A 193 -24.37 0.22 -4.39
C ASP A 193 -23.62 -0.75 -3.48
N ASP A 194 -23.29 -1.94 -3.99
CA ASP A 194 -22.53 -3.01 -3.31
C ASP A 194 -21.04 -2.64 -3.13
N ARG A 195 -20.63 -1.46 -3.62
CA ARG A 195 -19.27 -0.94 -3.43
C ARG A 195 -18.96 -0.65 -1.96
N GLN A 196 -17.78 -1.10 -1.52
CA GLN A 196 -17.26 -0.86 -0.18
C GLN A 196 -17.27 0.63 0.21
N TRP A 197 -17.54 0.91 1.48
CA TRP A 197 -17.50 2.24 2.08
C TRP A 197 -16.08 2.82 2.10
N CYS A 198 -15.92 4.03 1.58
CA CYS A 198 -14.65 4.77 1.61
C CYS A 198 -14.29 5.14 3.07
N SER A 199 -13.00 5.28 3.36
CA SER A 199 -12.57 5.79 4.67
C SER A 199 -12.99 7.26 4.83
N PRO A 200 -13.35 7.72 6.06
CA PRO A 200 -13.77 9.10 6.28
C PRO A 200 -12.66 10.10 5.93
N VAL A 201 -11.39 9.74 6.14
CA VAL A 201 -10.24 10.57 5.75
C VAL A 201 -10.19 10.78 4.24
N LYS A 202 -10.32 9.71 3.45
CA LYS A 202 -10.27 9.78 1.99
C LYS A 202 -11.52 10.46 1.43
N TRP A 203 -12.68 10.20 2.02
CA TRP A 203 -13.94 10.84 1.65
C TRP A 203 -13.90 12.36 1.88
N LEU A 204 -13.35 12.82 3.00
CA LEU A 204 -13.16 14.24 3.31
C LEU A 204 -12.05 14.90 2.46
N SER A 205 -10.97 14.18 2.18
CA SER A 205 -9.83 14.76 1.43
C SER A 205 -10.14 14.96 -0.05
N ASP A 206 -10.88 14.03 -0.65
CA ASP A 206 -11.23 14.02 -2.08
C ASP A 206 -12.52 14.83 -2.38
N ASP A 207 -13.02 15.65 -1.45
CA ASP A 207 -14.24 16.47 -1.62
C ASP A 207 -15.53 15.70 -1.96
N ARG A 208 -15.64 14.44 -1.53
CA ARG A 208 -16.68 13.51 -2.01
C ARG A 208 -18.11 13.79 -1.54
N TRP A 209 -18.34 14.81 -0.71
CA TRP A 209 -19.70 15.31 -0.47
C TRP A 209 -20.31 15.98 -1.71
N LYS A 210 -19.49 16.30 -2.72
CA LYS A 210 -19.91 16.83 -4.03
C LYS A 210 -20.16 15.73 -5.06
N ASP A 211 -19.82 14.48 -4.76
CA ASP A 211 -20.00 13.36 -5.68
C ASP A 211 -21.50 13.08 -5.88
N GLN A 212 -21.92 12.90 -7.13
CA GLN A 212 -23.28 12.45 -7.44
C GLN A 212 -23.29 10.91 -7.50
N PRO A 213 -24.22 10.22 -6.80
CA PRO A 213 -24.30 8.77 -6.88
C PRO A 213 -24.60 8.33 -8.32
N ALA A 214 -23.95 7.27 -8.78
CA ALA A 214 -24.23 6.70 -10.09
C ALA A 214 -25.70 6.28 -10.17
N ARG A 215 -26.37 6.59 -11.28
CA ARG A 215 -27.74 6.14 -11.53
C ARG A 215 -27.76 4.60 -11.47
N PRO A 216 -28.64 3.97 -10.67
CA PRO A 216 -28.74 2.52 -10.70
C PRO A 216 -29.10 2.08 -12.13
N PRO A 217 -28.54 0.97 -12.62
CA PRO A 217 -28.90 0.44 -13.93
C PRO A 217 -30.40 0.09 -13.94
N ASP A 218 -31.13 0.50 -15.00
CA ASP A 218 -32.59 0.40 -15.10
C ASP A 218 -33.13 -1.05 -15.02
N LYS A 219 -32.25 -2.06 -15.11
CA LYS A 219 -32.44 -3.46 -14.72
C LYS A 219 -31.06 -4.13 -14.64
N PRO A 220 -30.76 -4.98 -13.64
CA PRO A 220 -29.60 -5.85 -13.74
C PRO A 220 -29.80 -6.76 -14.97
N PRO A 221 -28.80 -6.92 -15.86
CA PRO A 221 -28.90 -7.93 -16.91
C PRO A 221 -29.13 -9.30 -16.24
N PRO A 222 -30.00 -10.16 -16.80
CA PRO A 222 -30.18 -11.49 -16.24
C PRO A 222 -28.80 -12.15 -16.16
N LYS A 223 -28.42 -12.60 -14.96
CA LYS A 223 -27.16 -13.31 -14.76
C LYS A 223 -27.14 -14.44 -15.79
N PRO A 224 -26.16 -14.52 -16.71
CA PRO A 224 -26.05 -15.68 -17.56
C PRO A 224 -25.88 -16.87 -16.63
N ASN A 225 -26.86 -17.77 -16.66
CA ASN A 225 -26.85 -18.98 -15.86
C ASN A 225 -25.74 -19.90 -16.44
N GLY A 226 -24.48 -19.61 -16.11
CA GLY A 226 -23.31 -20.32 -16.62
C GLY A 226 -23.27 -21.80 -16.23
N LEU A 227 -24.19 -22.23 -15.37
CA LEU A 227 -24.33 -23.59 -14.86
C LEU A 227 -25.64 -24.26 -15.32
N ALA A 228 -26.42 -23.66 -16.24
CA ALA A 228 -27.65 -24.29 -16.76
C ALA A 228 -27.36 -25.64 -17.46
N HIS A 229 -26.17 -25.80 -18.04
CA HIS A 229 -25.74 -27.05 -18.66
C HIS A 229 -25.42 -28.16 -17.64
N LEU A 230 -25.11 -27.82 -16.38
CA LEU A 230 -24.84 -28.79 -15.30
C LEU A 230 -26.11 -29.28 -14.60
N GLN A 231 -27.27 -28.67 -14.85
CA GLN A 231 -28.54 -29.10 -14.27
C GLN A 231 -29.12 -30.35 -14.92
N LYS A 232 -28.59 -30.77 -16.08
CA LYS A 232 -28.96 -32.05 -16.69
C LYS A 232 -27.87 -33.06 -16.34
N PRO A 233 -28.13 -34.05 -15.47
CA PRO A 233 -27.18 -35.13 -15.25
C PRO A 233 -27.03 -35.91 -16.56
N GLN A 234 -25.95 -35.64 -17.29
CA GLN A 234 -25.57 -36.45 -18.45
C GLN A 234 -24.87 -37.71 -17.96
N THR A 235 -25.26 -38.85 -18.51
CA THR A 235 -24.56 -40.10 -18.25
C THR A 235 -23.18 -40.08 -18.93
N ARG A 236 -22.22 -40.83 -18.38
CA ARG A 236 -20.87 -40.94 -18.96
C ARG A 236 -20.87 -41.35 -20.44
N ALA A 237 -21.86 -42.16 -20.85
CA ALA A 237 -22.01 -42.61 -22.23
C ALA A 237 -22.40 -41.45 -23.17
N GLU A 238 -23.33 -40.59 -22.73
CA GLU A 238 -23.76 -39.42 -23.51
C GLU A 238 -22.64 -38.38 -23.66
N TYR A 239 -21.84 -38.18 -22.60
CA TYR A 239 -20.67 -37.31 -22.65
C TYR A 239 -19.63 -37.79 -23.67
N LEU A 240 -19.31 -39.08 -23.65
CA LEU A 240 -18.35 -39.66 -24.60
C LEU A 240 -18.86 -39.57 -26.05
N ALA A 241 -20.15 -39.81 -26.28
CA ALA A 241 -20.75 -39.67 -27.61
C ALA A 241 -20.67 -38.23 -28.13
N GLN A 242 -20.93 -37.24 -27.28
CA GLN A 242 -20.78 -35.82 -27.64
C GLN A 242 -19.34 -35.44 -27.96
N GLU A 243 -18.37 -35.95 -27.20
CA GLU A 243 -16.96 -35.60 -27.42
C GLU A 243 -16.41 -36.24 -28.71
N ILE A 244 -16.86 -37.47 -29.04
CA ILE A 244 -16.58 -38.10 -30.34
C ILE A 244 -17.15 -37.25 -31.47
N GLU A 245 -18.44 -36.89 -31.41
CA GLU A 245 -19.08 -36.08 -32.46
C GLU A 245 -18.44 -34.69 -32.61
N ARG A 246 -18.05 -34.08 -31.49
CA ARG A 246 -17.33 -32.79 -31.49
C ARG A 246 -15.96 -32.90 -32.14
N SER A 247 -15.22 -33.96 -31.84
CA SER A 247 -13.93 -34.24 -32.47
C SER A 247 -14.09 -34.43 -33.98
N GLU A 248 -15.08 -35.23 -34.41
CA GLU A 248 -15.35 -35.50 -35.83
C GLU A 248 -15.75 -34.23 -36.60
N ARG A 249 -16.51 -33.33 -35.98
CA ARG A 249 -16.83 -32.02 -36.57
C ARG A 249 -15.59 -31.14 -36.71
N SER A 250 -14.70 -31.17 -35.72
CA SER A 250 -13.47 -30.37 -35.74
C SER A 250 -12.46 -30.86 -36.79
N PHE A 251 -12.50 -32.14 -37.15
CA PHE A 251 -11.67 -32.74 -38.21
C PHE A 251 -12.27 -32.65 -39.63
N ARG A 252 -13.51 -32.14 -39.78
CA ARG A 252 -14.19 -31.96 -41.08
C ARG A 252 -14.08 -30.54 -41.66
N THR A 253 -13.24 -29.68 -41.07
CA THR A 253 -12.94 -28.33 -41.59
C THR A 253 -11.50 -28.28 -42.06
#